data_AF-A0A6G2DAS4-F1
#
_entry.id   AF-A0A6G2DAS4-F1
#
_cell.length_a   1.000
_cell.length_b   1.000
_cell.length_c   1.000
_cell.angle_alpha   90.00
_cell.angle_beta   90.00
_cell.angle_gamma   90.00
#
_symmetry.space_group_name_H-M   'P 1'
#
loop_
_entity.id
_entity.type
_entity.pdbx_description
1 polymer ?
#
loop_
_entity_poly.entity_id
_entity_poly.type
_entity_poly.pdbx_seq_one_letter_code
_entity_poly.pdbx_strand_id
1 'polypeptide(L)'
;MVEIIYFLIIIIASGLGSISGMGGGIIIKPLMDSFGYHSVSDIAFYSSFSVFIMAIISTTKRFSQSKEIKWRLIFTVSFSSVLGGFLGHLIFQVLLSQLSVRLVSIVQMILLFVMLLVSFVLTDFKKTYQFDKIGFYMICGLLLGLI
;
A
#
# COMPACT_ATOMS: atom_id res chain seq x y z
N MET A 1 21.22 -17.35 3.80
CA MET A 1 21.32 -16.71 2.46
C MET A 1 20.04 -15.99 2.04
N VAL A 2 18.86 -16.59 2.24
CA VAL A 2 17.55 -15.99 1.86
C VAL A 2 17.24 -14.69 2.63
N GLU A 3 17.60 -14.62 3.92
CA GLU A 3 17.40 -13.43 4.75
C GLU A 3 18.12 -12.18 4.23
N ILE A 4 19.31 -12.36 3.62
CA ILE A 4 20.10 -11.26 3.04
C ILE A 4 19.39 -10.72 1.79
N ILE A 5 18.73 -11.58 1.02
CA ILE A 5 17.94 -11.19 -0.15
C ILE A 5 16.73 -10.36 0.29
N TYR A 6 16.02 -10.78 1.35
CA TYR A 6 14.91 -9.99 1.89
C TYR A 6 15.35 -8.66 2.47
N PHE A 7 16.48 -8.64 3.18
CA PHE A 7 17.06 -7.39 3.67
C PHE A 7 17.35 -6.41 2.52
N LEU A 8 17.94 -6.90 1.42
CA LEU A 8 18.22 -6.09 0.23
C LEU A 8 16.94 -5.59 -0.45
N ILE A 9 15.94 -6.46 -0.60
CA ILE A 9 14.62 -6.12 -1.16
C ILE A 9 13.95 -5.03 -0.32
N ILE A 10 13.95 -5.19 1.00
CA ILE A 10 13.34 -4.22 1.91
C ILE A 10 14.06 -2.87 1.79
N ILE A 11 15.40 -2.83 1.72
CA ILE A 11 16.15 -1.58 1.55
C ILE A 11 15.81 -0.90 0.22
N ILE A 12 15.82 -1.65 -0.89
CA ILE A 12 15.53 -1.09 -2.23
C ILE A 12 14.08 -0.62 -2.30
N ALA A 13 13.13 -1.42 -1.80
CA ALA A 13 11.72 -1.08 -1.76
C ALA A 13 11.44 0.12 -0.84
N SER A 14 12.14 0.22 0.30
CA SER A 14 12.06 1.38 1.20
C SER A 14 12.60 2.64 0.52
N GLY A 15 13.72 2.51 -0.21
CA GLY A 15 14.30 3.59 -1.01
C GLY A 15 13.33 4.10 -2.07
N LEU A 16 12.87 3.22 -2.95
CA LEU A 16 11.90 3.55 -4.01
C LEU A 16 10.56 4.06 -3.46
N GLY A 17 10.10 3.48 -2.35
CA GLY A 17 8.88 3.91 -1.65
C GLY A 17 8.99 5.28 -0.99
N SER A 18 10.19 5.67 -0.56
CA SER A 18 10.46 7.00 -0.02
C SER A 18 10.52 8.08 -1.12
N ILE A 19 11.03 7.74 -2.30
CA ILE A 19 11.06 8.61 -3.48
C ILE A 19 9.63 8.92 -3.95
N SER A 20 8.76 7.90 -3.99
CA SER A 20 7.36 8.05 -4.41
C SER A 20 6.45 8.68 -3.33
N GLY A 21 6.91 8.76 -2.08
CA GLY A 21 6.14 9.29 -0.95
C GLY A 21 5.02 8.36 -0.44
N MET A 22 4.89 7.17 -1.03
CA MET A 22 3.83 6.19 -0.76
C MET A 22 4.20 5.19 0.35
N GLY A 23 5.48 5.14 0.75
CA GLY A 23 6.02 4.13 1.68
C GLY A 23 6.35 2.83 0.95
N GLY A 24 7.46 2.19 1.29
CA GLY A 24 7.99 1.03 0.56
C GLY A 24 7.11 -0.22 0.54
N GLY A 25 6.06 -0.26 1.36
CA GLY A 25 5.19 -1.42 1.55
C GLY A 25 4.53 -1.97 0.30
N ILE A 26 4.14 -1.10 -0.63
CA ILE A 26 3.49 -1.48 -1.91
C ILE A 26 4.47 -2.25 -2.82
N ILE A 27 5.78 -2.02 -2.66
CA ILE A 27 6.85 -2.66 -3.44
C ILE A 27 7.35 -3.94 -2.77
N ILE A 28 7.31 -4.00 -1.42
CA ILE A 28 7.86 -5.14 -0.66
C ILE A 28 7.12 -6.44 -0.98
N LYS A 29 5.79 -6.45 -0.96
CA LYS A 29 4.99 -7.68 -1.13
C LYS A 29 5.16 -8.31 -2.52
N PRO A 30 5.02 -7.57 -3.65
CA PRO A 30 5.25 -8.12 -4.99
C PRO A 30 6.68 -8.64 -5.20
N LEU A 31 7.69 -7.92 -4.68
CA LEU A 31 9.08 -8.38 -4.78
C LEU A 31 9.31 -9.65 -3.97
N MET A 32 8.81 -9.74 -2.73
CA MET A 32 9.00 -10.93 -1.90
C MET A 32 8.24 -12.15 -2.46
N ASP A 33 7.03 -11.96 -2.99
CA ASP A 33 6.24 -13.03 -3.63
C ASP A 33 6.94 -13.59 -4.88
N SER A 34 7.71 -12.76 -5.62
CA SER A 34 8.46 -13.21 -6.80
C SER A 34 9.65 -14.13 -6.49
N PHE A 35 10.18 -14.11 -5.25
CA PHE A 35 11.32 -14.94 -4.86
C PHE A 35 10.91 -16.26 -4.17
N GLY A 36 9.70 -16.37 -3.61
CA GLY A 36 9.06 -17.67 -3.32
C GLY A 36 9.78 -18.66 -2.39
N TYR A 37 10.72 -18.23 -1.54
CA TYR A 37 11.57 -19.12 -0.74
C TYR A 37 11.02 -19.53 0.64
N HIS A 38 10.03 -18.81 1.18
CA HIS A 38 9.35 -19.15 2.45
C HIS A 38 7.86 -19.41 2.22
N SER A 39 7.20 -20.00 3.22
CA SER A 39 5.75 -20.17 3.18
C SER A 39 5.08 -18.82 2.93
N VAL A 40 4.06 -18.79 2.06
CA VAL A 40 3.35 -17.57 1.65
C VAL A 40 2.85 -16.78 2.87
N SER A 41 2.54 -17.48 3.96
CA SER A 41 2.10 -16.91 5.24
C SER A 41 3.18 -16.11 5.96
N ASP A 42 4.43 -16.59 6.01
CA ASP A 42 5.53 -15.89 6.69
C ASP A 42 5.92 -14.61 5.95
N ILE A 43 5.95 -14.67 4.62
CA ILE A 43 6.23 -13.51 3.76
C ILE A 43 5.16 -12.44 3.95
N ALA A 44 3.88 -12.85 3.96
CA ALA A 44 2.77 -11.94 4.20
C ALA A 44 2.84 -11.28 5.58
N PHE A 45 3.24 -12.03 6.62
CA PHE A 45 3.41 -11.49 7.97
C PHE A 45 4.55 -10.47 8.05
N TYR A 46 5.76 -10.83 7.60
CA TYR A 46 6.93 -9.94 7.65
C TYR A 46 6.75 -8.68 6.80
N SER A 47 6.16 -8.82 5.60
CA SER A 47 5.85 -7.69 4.73
C SER A 47 4.88 -6.73 5.42
N SER A 48 3.74 -7.23 5.94
CA SER A 48 2.72 -6.42 6.59
C SER A 48 3.26 -5.72 7.84
N PHE A 49 4.07 -6.41 8.64
CA PHE A 49 4.71 -5.84 9.82
C PHE A 49 5.68 -4.70 9.45
N SER A 50 6.47 -4.88 8.39
CA SER A 50 7.37 -3.82 7.87
C SER A 50 6.58 -2.58 7.41
N VAL A 51 5.49 -2.77 6.67
CA VAL A 51 4.60 -1.67 6.24
C VAL A 51 3.99 -0.95 7.45
N PHE A 52 3.56 -1.71 8.46
CA PHE A 52 2.99 -1.16 9.68
C PHE A 52 3.98 -0.27 10.44
N ILE A 53 5.22 -0.72 10.63
CA ILE A 53 6.28 0.07 11.26
C ILE A 53 6.56 1.35 10.45
N MET A 54 6.62 1.27 9.12
CA MET A 54 6.77 2.46 8.27
C MET A 54 5.62 3.45 8.40
N ALA A 55 4.38 2.96 8.51
CA ALA A 55 3.21 3.81 8.69
C ALA A 55 3.30 4.60 10.01
N ILE A 56 3.74 3.96 11.10
CA ILE A 56 3.99 4.62 12.39
C ILE A 56 5.08 5.68 12.24
N ILE A 57 6.27 5.31 11.73
CA ILE A 57 7.41 6.22 11.63
C ILE A 57 7.08 7.44 10.76
N SER A 58 6.44 7.23 9.60
CA SER A 58 6.08 8.32 8.68
C SER A 58 5.02 9.25 9.25
N THR A 59 4.04 8.71 9.97
CA THR A 59 3.00 9.50 10.65
C THR A 59 3.60 10.33 11.78
N THR A 60 4.42 9.73 12.64
CA THR A 60 5.11 10.43 13.73
C THR A 60 6.04 11.52 13.21
N LYS A 61 6.78 11.26 12.12
CA LYS A 61 7.65 12.27 11.48
C LYS A 61 6.84 13.45 10.92
N ARG A 62 5.67 13.20 10.32
CA ARG A 62 4.77 14.26 9.85
C ARG A 62 4.20 15.09 10.99
N PHE A 63 3.92 14.47 12.13
CA PHE A 63 3.44 15.16 13.32
C PHE A 63 4.49 16.11 13.90
N SER A 64 5.77 15.72 13.86
CA SER A 64 6.89 16.54 14.31
C SER A 64 7.23 17.73 13.39
N GLN A 65 6.69 17.78 12.16
CA GLN A 65 7.04 18.79 11.15
C GLN A 65 6.09 20.00 11.10
N SER A 66 5.25 20.22 12.12
CA SER A 66 4.38 21.41 12.30
C SER A 66 3.59 21.85 11.05
N LYS A 67 3.14 20.92 10.21
CA LYS A 67 2.13 21.21 9.19
C LYS A 67 0.74 21.27 9.83
N GLU A 68 -0.11 22.20 9.39
CA GLU A 68 -1.51 22.22 9.78
C GLU A 68 -2.17 20.87 9.46
N ILE A 69 -2.47 20.09 10.50
CA ILE A 69 -3.03 18.75 10.38
C ILE A 69 -4.55 18.89 10.23
N LYS A 70 -5.08 18.63 9.03
CA LYS A 70 -6.53 18.53 8.78
C LYS A 70 -7.08 17.22 9.35
N TRP A 71 -7.25 17.14 10.67
CA TRP A 71 -7.73 15.95 11.40
C TRP A 71 -8.97 15.29 10.80
N ARG A 72 -9.95 16.11 10.38
CA ARG A 72 -11.20 15.62 9.76
C ARG A 72 -10.94 14.80 8.49
N LEU A 73 -9.98 15.22 7.66
CA LEU A 73 -9.62 14.48 6.45
C LEU A 73 -8.91 13.18 6.79
N ILE A 74 -7.99 13.21 7.76
CA ILE A 74 -7.24 12.01 8.20
C ILE A 74 -8.20 10.94 8.70
N PHE A 75 -9.11 11.30 9.62
CA PHE A 75 -10.10 10.35 10.12
C PHE A 75 -11.00 9.79 9.00
N THR A 76 -11.42 10.64 8.06
CA THR A 76 -12.25 10.21 6.92
C THR A 76 -11.52 9.20 6.03
N VAL A 77 -10.27 9.49 5.67
CA VAL A 77 -9.46 8.60 4.82
C VAL A 77 -9.12 7.30 5.55
N SER A 78 -8.67 7.37 6.81
CA SER A 78 -8.34 6.18 7.59
C SER A 78 -9.56 5.27 7.78
N PHE A 79 -10.73 5.83 8.11
CA PHE A 79 -11.94 5.04 8.29
C PHE A 79 -12.41 4.39 6.97
N SER A 80 -12.43 5.16 5.88
CA SER A 80 -12.82 4.64 4.56
C SER A 80 -11.83 3.61 4.00
N SER A 81 -10.52 3.73 4.27
CA SER A 81 -9.53 2.72 3.89
C SER A 81 -9.65 1.42 4.68
N VAL A 82 -9.96 1.47 5.98
CA VAL A 82 -10.22 0.23 6.75
C VAL A 82 -11.46 -0.49 6.24
N LEU A 83 -12.54 0.26 5.98
CA LEU A 83 -13.75 -0.30 5.36
C LEU A 83 -13.49 -0.85 3.96
N GLY A 84 -12.72 -0.12 3.14
CA GLY A 84 -12.28 -0.56 1.83
C GLY A 84 -11.49 -1.86 1.91
N GLY A 85 -10.56 -1.99 2.85
CA GLY A 85 -9.78 -3.21 3.10
C GLY A 85 -10.63 -4.42 3.45
N PHE A 86 -11.62 -4.23 4.33
CA PHE A 86 -12.54 -5.31 4.67
C PHE A 86 -13.38 -5.74 3.46
N LEU A 87 -13.91 -4.79 2.70
CA LEU A 87 -14.68 -5.05 1.48
C LEU A 87 -13.82 -5.72 0.40
N GLY A 88 -12.59 -5.24 0.18
CA GLY A 88 -11.63 -5.80 -0.76
C GLY A 88 -11.30 -7.25 -0.42
N HIS A 89 -11.09 -7.55 0.87
CA HIS A 89 -10.87 -8.92 1.33
C HIS A 89 -12.08 -9.84 1.06
N LEU A 90 -13.31 -9.38 1.30
CA LEU A 90 -14.51 -10.15 0.97
C LEU A 90 -14.60 -10.42 -0.54
N ILE A 91 -14.39 -9.38 -1.35
CA ILE A 91 -14.39 -9.48 -2.82
C ILE A 91 -13.31 -10.47 -3.29
N PHE A 92 -12.12 -10.41 -2.69
CA PHE A 92 -11.02 -11.30 -3.00
C PHE A 92 -11.35 -12.76 -2.67
N GLN A 93 -11.95 -13.04 -1.52
CA GLN A 93 -12.40 -14.39 -1.16
C GLN A 93 -13.48 -14.92 -2.11
N VAL A 94 -14.44 -14.06 -2.50
CA VAL A 94 -15.46 -14.43 -3.49
C VAL A 94 -14.81 -14.75 -4.85
N LEU A 95 -13.85 -13.93 -5.31
CA LEU A 95 -13.11 -14.22 -6.54
C LEU A 95 -12.33 -15.54 -6.45
N LEU A 96 -11.67 -15.82 -5.33
CA LEU A 96 -10.95 -17.08 -5.13
C LEU A 96 -11.86 -18.31 -5.12
N SER A 97 -13.15 -18.15 -4.78
CA SER A 97 -14.12 -19.25 -4.85
C SER A 97 -14.57 -19.57 -6.28
N GLN A 98 -14.40 -18.62 -7.22
CA GLN A 98 -14.87 -18.71 -8.61
C GLN A 98 -13.73 -18.89 -9.62
N LEU A 99 -12.52 -18.43 -9.29
CA LEU A 99 -11.34 -18.39 -10.15
C LEU A 99 -10.14 -19.10 -9.51
N SER A 100 -9.17 -19.48 -10.33
CA SER A 100 -7.93 -20.05 -9.81
C SER A 100 -7.10 -19.02 -9.05
N VAL A 101 -6.55 -19.42 -7.89
CA VAL A 101 -5.73 -18.58 -7.01
C VAL A 101 -4.64 -17.81 -7.78
N ARG A 102 -3.98 -18.50 -8.72
CA ARG A 102 -2.92 -17.93 -9.55
C ARG A 102 -3.40 -16.75 -10.41
N LEU A 103 -4.57 -16.84 -11.03
CA LEU A 103 -5.10 -15.75 -11.87
C LEU A 103 -5.46 -14.52 -11.03
N VAL A 104 -6.11 -14.73 -9.88
CA VAL A 104 -6.52 -13.64 -8.98
C VAL A 104 -5.29 -12.91 -8.43
N SER A 105 -4.26 -13.64 -8.00
CA SER A 105 -2.99 -13.04 -7.52
C SER A 105 -2.26 -12.24 -8.61
N ILE A 106 -2.22 -12.75 -9.85
CA ILE A 106 -1.59 -12.03 -10.98
C ILE A 106 -2.31 -10.71 -11.25
N VAL A 107 -3.64 -10.72 -11.28
CA VAL A 107 -4.44 -9.51 -11.50
C VAL A 107 -4.20 -8.48 -10.40
N GLN A 108 -4.19 -8.90 -9.13
CA GLN A 108 -3.90 -8.01 -8.00
C GLN A 108 -2.50 -7.40 -8.10
N MET A 109 -1.50 -8.20 -8.47
CA MET A 109 -0.12 -7.75 -8.63
C MET A 109 0.02 -6.71 -9.75
N ILE A 110 -0.65 -6.92 -10.89
CA ILE A 110 -0.69 -5.95 -12.00
C ILE A 110 -1.38 -4.66 -11.55
N LEU A 111 -2.51 -4.76 -10.84
CA LEU A 111 -3.26 -3.60 -10.36
C LEU A 111 -2.42 -2.74 -9.40
N LEU A 112 -1.73 -3.39 -8.46
CA LEU A 112 -0.79 -2.75 -7.54
C LEU A 112 0.36 -2.05 -8.27
N PHE A 113 0.94 -2.71 -9.28
CA PHE A 113 2.03 -2.14 -10.07
C PHE A 113 1.59 -0.91 -10.88
N VAL A 114 0.39 -0.95 -11.48
CA VAL A 114 -0.18 0.19 -12.20
C VAL A 114 -0.46 1.36 -11.26
N MET A 115 -1.05 1.10 -10.09
CA MET A 115 -1.27 2.12 -9.06
C MET A 115 0.04 2.79 -8.63
N LEU A 116 1.11 2.00 -8.46
CA LEU A 116 2.42 2.51 -8.11
C LEU A 116 3.00 3.41 -9.20
N LEU A 117 2.91 3.00 -10.47
CA LEU A 117 3.34 3.83 -11.60
C LEU A 117 2.55 5.14 -11.66
N VAL A 118 1.22 5.08 -11.52
CA VAL A 118 0.37 6.28 -11.51
C VAL A 118 0.76 7.21 -10.36
N SER A 119 0.96 6.67 -9.15
CA SER A 119 1.37 7.48 -8.01
C SER A 119 2.76 8.10 -8.21
N PHE A 120 3.71 7.35 -8.77
CA PHE A 120 5.06 7.85 -9.06
C PHE A 120 5.01 9.04 -10.04
N VAL A 121 4.28 8.86 -11.15
CA VAL A 121 4.05 9.89 -12.16
C VAL A 121 3.39 11.12 -11.55
N LEU A 122 2.31 10.96 -10.79
CA LEU A 122 1.59 12.08 -10.17
C LEU A 122 2.43 12.85 -9.14
N THR A 123 3.31 12.17 -8.39
CA THR A 123 4.21 12.80 -7.41
C THR A 123 5.22 13.72 -8.12
N ASP A 124 5.76 13.31 -9.27
CA ASP A 124 6.72 14.13 -10.04
C ASP A 124 6.07 15.38 -10.65
N PHE A 125 4.78 15.31 -11.04
CA PHE A 125 4.10 16.42 -11.70
C PHE A 125 3.69 17.58 -10.78
N LYS A 126 3.92 17.51 -9.46
CA LYS A 126 3.61 18.54 -8.43
C LYS A 126 2.22 19.21 -8.52
N LYS A 127 1.29 18.68 -9.33
CA LYS A 127 -0.08 19.18 -9.45
C LYS A 127 -0.88 18.63 -8.28
N THR A 128 -0.81 19.33 -7.16
CA THR A 128 -1.76 19.11 -6.06
C THR A 128 -3.12 19.59 -6.51
N TYR A 129 -3.91 18.69 -7.11
CA TYR A 129 -5.32 18.95 -7.35
C TYR A 129 -6.00 19.08 -5.97
N GLN A 130 -6.29 20.32 -5.57
CA GLN A 130 -7.00 20.61 -4.32
C GLN A 130 -8.48 20.26 -4.50
N PHE A 131 -8.80 18.97 -4.49
CA PHE A 131 -10.16 18.50 -4.39
C PHE A 131 -10.61 18.65 -2.93
N ASP A 132 -11.13 19.83 -2.56
CA ASP A 132 -11.49 20.16 -1.17
C ASP A 132 -12.78 19.46 -0.68
N LYS A 133 -13.35 18.55 -1.50
CA LYS A 133 -14.55 17.79 -1.14
C LYS A 133 -14.19 16.53 -0.37
N ILE A 134 -14.71 16.44 0.85
CA ILE A 134 -14.60 15.25 1.73
C ILE A 134 -15.03 13.94 1.05
N GLY A 135 -16.02 13.99 0.16
CA GLY A 135 -16.48 12.80 -0.58
C GLY A 135 -15.41 12.20 -1.48
N PHE A 136 -14.52 13.03 -2.06
CA PHE A 136 -13.43 12.54 -2.89
C PHE A 136 -12.39 11.78 -2.06
N TYR A 137 -12.04 12.30 -0.89
CA TYR A 137 -11.16 11.62 0.06
C TYR A 137 -11.73 10.29 0.55
N MET A 138 -13.05 10.21 0.75
CA MET A 138 -13.72 8.98 1.16
C MET A 138 -13.68 7.92 0.06
N ILE A 139 -13.94 8.30 -1.20
CA ILE A 139 -13.85 7.39 -2.35
C ILE A 139 -12.41 6.94 -2.57
N CYS A 140 -11.45 7.86 -2.51
CA CYS A 140 -10.03 7.52 -2.61
C CYS A 140 -9.62 6.56 -1.50
N GLY A 141 -10.00 6.81 -0.24
CA GLY A 141 -9.67 5.92 0.88
C GLY A 141 -10.26 4.53 0.68
N LEU A 142 -11.52 4.43 0.25
CA LEU A 142 -12.21 3.18 0.01
C LEU A 142 -11.58 2.39 -1.15
N LEU A 143 -11.29 3.05 -2.28
CA LEU A 143 -10.58 2.45 -3.42
C LEU A 143 -9.17 2.00 -3.05
N LEU A 144 -8.44 2.79 -2.27
CA LEU A 144 -7.09 2.44 -1.83
C LEU A 144 -7.10 1.22 -0.92
N GLY A 145 -8.09 1.13 -0.02
CA GLY A 145 -8.26 -0.01 0.87
C GLY A 145 -8.72 -1.27 0.15
N LEU A 146 -9.53 -1.13 -0.92
CA LEU A 146 -10.10 -2.27 -1.65
C LEU A 146 -9.05 -3.14 -2.35
N ILE A 147 -7.86 -2.59 -2.61
CA ILE A 147 -6.76 -3.21 -3.36
C ILE A 147 -5.82 -3.99 -2.42
#